data_AF-D3VJI1-F1
#
_entry.id   AF-D3VJI1-F1
#
_cell.length_a   1.000
_cell.length_b   1.000
_cell.length_c   1.000
_cell.angle_alpha   90.00
_cell.angle_beta   90.00
_cell.angle_gamma   90.00
#
_symmetry.space_group_name_H-M   'P 1'
#
loop_
_entity.id
_entity.type
_entity.pdbx_description
1 polymer ?
#
loop_
_entity_poly.entity_id
_entity_poly.type
_entity_poly.pdbx_seq_one_letter_code
_entity_poly.pdbx_strand_id
1 'polypeptide(L)'
;MTTVSALGAIIALVVAIVLILRKVPPVYGMMIGALLGGLIGGADVAQTVSLMITGAQGMTNAVLRILAAGVLAGVLIESGAANTIAETIVRKAGEKRALLALAIATMLLTAVGVFIDVAVITVAPIALAIAHRADLSKMAILLAMIGGGKAGNVMSPNPNTIAASEGFHVPLTSLMAAGIVPGLFGLVTAYYLSRRLITKGYKVRNEELTLTEQETLPSFMAAISAPVIAILLLALRPIANISCRAGGATIETLKADVQSQSTPE
;
A
#
# COMPACT_ATOMS: atom_id res chain seq x y z
N MET A 1 -23.11 -21.68 -4.19
CA MET A 1 -22.43 -20.38 -4.39
C MET A 1 -23.52 -19.38 -4.72
N THR A 2 -23.78 -18.39 -3.86
CA THR A 2 -24.80 -17.36 -4.12
C THR A 2 -24.32 -16.46 -5.23
N THR A 3 -25.05 -16.40 -6.34
CA THR A 3 -24.69 -15.57 -7.49
C THR A 3 -25.42 -14.24 -7.39
N VAL A 4 -24.67 -13.18 -7.05
CA VAL A 4 -25.18 -11.80 -7.14
C VAL A 4 -25.26 -11.44 -8.62
N SER A 5 -26.41 -10.95 -9.07
CA SER A 5 -26.57 -10.48 -10.45
C SER A 5 -25.61 -9.33 -10.75
N ALA A 6 -25.04 -9.30 -11.96
CA ALA A 6 -24.20 -8.20 -12.44
C ALA A 6 -24.90 -6.84 -12.34
N LEU A 7 -26.23 -6.83 -12.49
CA LEU A 7 -27.06 -5.63 -12.37
C LEU A 7 -27.05 -5.09 -10.93
N GLY A 8 -27.11 -5.98 -9.93
CA GLY A 8 -26.98 -5.63 -8.52
C GLY A 8 -25.61 -5.01 -8.19
N ALA A 9 -24.53 -5.57 -8.75
CA ALA A 9 -23.18 -5.04 -8.58
C ALA A 9 -23.01 -3.63 -9.19
N ILE A 10 -23.58 -3.38 -10.38
CA ILE A 10 -23.57 -2.06 -11.02
C ILE A 10 -24.32 -1.04 -10.17
N ILE A 11 -25.50 -1.40 -9.64
CA ILE A 11 -26.27 -0.51 -8.78
C ILE A 11 -25.51 -0.21 -7.49
N ALA A 12 -24.87 -1.22 -6.88
CA ALA A 12 -24.00 -1.05 -5.71
C ALA A 12 -22.95 0.04 -5.95
N LEU A 13 -22.26 -0.06 -7.10
CA LEU A 13 -21.20 0.86 -7.50
C LEU A 13 -21.73 2.28 -7.73
N VAL A 14 -22.84 2.42 -8.45
CA VAL A 14 -23.46 3.74 -8.73
C VAL A 14 -23.88 4.40 -7.42
N VAL A 15 -24.56 3.68 -6.53
CA VAL A 15 -24.98 4.23 -5.24
C VAL A 15 -23.79 4.65 -4.39
N ALA A 16 -22.75 3.81 -4.30
CA ALA A 16 -21.55 4.15 -3.55
C ALA A 16 -20.88 5.43 -4.09
N ILE A 17 -20.72 5.54 -5.41
CA ILE A 17 -20.14 6.72 -6.05
C ILE A 17 -20.97 7.98 -5.78
N VAL A 18 -22.30 7.91 -5.96
CA VAL A 18 -23.19 9.05 -5.71
C VAL A 18 -23.10 9.51 -4.26
N LEU A 19 -23.08 8.60 -3.30
CA LEU A 19 -22.94 8.94 -1.87
C LEU A 19 -21.59 9.61 -1.57
N ILE A 20 -20.49 9.09 -2.14
CA ILE A 20 -19.16 9.68 -2.01
C ILE A 20 -19.14 11.11 -2.59
N LEU A 21 -19.73 11.32 -3.77
CA LEU A 21 -19.83 12.65 -4.39
C LEU A 21 -20.70 13.63 -3.59
N ARG A 22 -21.67 13.13 -2.81
CA ARG A 22 -22.46 13.94 -1.86
C ARG A 22 -21.76 14.19 -0.52
N LYS A 23 -20.44 13.98 -0.44
CA LYS A 23 -19.60 14.18 0.76
C LYS A 23 -19.92 13.25 1.93
N VAL A 24 -20.59 12.13 1.70
CA VAL A 24 -20.67 11.06 2.70
C VAL A 24 -19.28 10.40 2.80
N PRO A 25 -18.76 10.11 4.02
CA PRO A 25 -17.49 9.41 4.15
C PRO A 25 -17.51 8.08 3.36
N PRO A 26 -16.44 7.74 2.60
CA PRO A 26 -16.45 6.59 1.69
C PRO A 26 -16.82 5.27 2.35
N VAL A 27 -16.45 5.08 3.62
CA VAL A 27 -16.79 3.88 4.40
C VAL A 27 -18.30 3.64 4.41
N TYR A 28 -19.09 4.65 4.77
CA TYR A 28 -20.55 4.53 4.83
C TYR A 28 -21.16 4.40 3.43
N GLY A 29 -20.63 5.13 2.45
CA GLY A 29 -21.08 5.03 1.06
C GLY A 29 -20.91 3.64 0.48
N MET A 30 -19.75 3.01 0.72
CA MET A 30 -19.46 1.64 0.27
C MET A 30 -20.29 0.60 1.02
N MET A 31 -20.51 0.75 2.33
CA MET A 31 -21.35 -0.17 3.11
C MET A 31 -22.80 -0.17 2.63
N ILE A 32 -23.38 1.01 2.42
CA ILE A 32 -24.76 1.15 1.92
C ILE A 32 -24.86 0.63 0.49
N GLY A 33 -23.89 0.97 -0.37
CA GLY A 33 -23.83 0.46 -1.74
C GLY A 33 -23.77 -1.06 -1.80
N ALA A 34 -22.88 -1.69 -1.00
CA ALA A 34 -22.74 -3.14 -0.93
C ALA A 34 -24.01 -3.83 -0.42
N LEU A 35 -24.68 -3.26 0.59
CA LEU A 35 -25.93 -3.78 1.13
C LEU A 35 -27.05 -3.75 0.08
N LEU A 36 -27.27 -2.59 -0.56
CA LEU A 36 -28.29 -2.45 -1.60
C LEU A 36 -27.98 -3.30 -2.83
N GLY A 37 -26.70 -3.40 -3.19
CA GLY A 37 -26.22 -4.25 -4.29
C GLY A 37 -26.50 -5.72 -4.09
N GLY A 38 -26.28 -6.24 -2.88
CA GLY A 38 -26.58 -7.63 -2.53
C GLY A 38 -28.08 -7.94 -2.60
N LEU A 39 -28.90 -7.06 -2.01
CA LEU A 39 -30.36 -7.22 -2.00
C LEU A 39 -30.97 -7.15 -3.40
N ILE A 40 -30.60 -6.14 -4.19
CA ILE A 40 -31.09 -5.99 -5.57
C ILE A 40 -30.51 -7.08 -6.48
N GLY A 41 -29.31 -7.56 -6.17
CA GLY A 41 -28.66 -8.66 -6.86
C GLY A 41 -29.28 -10.03 -6.59
N GLY A 42 -30.31 -10.13 -5.74
CA GLY A 42 -31.07 -11.34 -5.47
C GLY A 42 -30.59 -12.14 -4.26
N ALA A 43 -29.66 -11.61 -3.46
CA ALA A 43 -29.24 -12.23 -2.21
C ALA A 43 -30.15 -11.80 -1.05
N ASP A 44 -30.44 -12.72 -0.13
CA ASP A 44 -31.12 -12.38 1.12
C ASP A 44 -30.23 -11.51 2.02
N VAL A 45 -30.79 -10.86 3.03
CA VAL A 45 -30.07 -10.01 3.99
C VAL A 45 -28.91 -10.76 4.64
N ALA A 46 -29.16 -11.98 5.14
CA ALA A 46 -28.12 -12.79 5.78
C ALA A 46 -26.99 -13.15 4.82
N GLN A 47 -27.33 -13.46 3.56
CA GLN A 47 -26.37 -13.79 2.52
C GLN A 47 -25.56 -12.55 2.11
N THR A 48 -26.20 -11.40 1.99
CA THR A 48 -25.56 -10.12 1.67
C THR A 48 -24.52 -9.76 2.73
N VAL A 49 -24.88 -9.85 4.01
CA VAL A 49 -23.95 -9.60 5.12
C VAL A 49 -22.79 -10.59 5.09
N SER A 50 -23.04 -11.88 4.84
CA SER A 50 -21.99 -12.89 4.71
C SER A 50 -21.02 -12.60 3.55
N LEU A 51 -21.54 -12.14 2.40
CA LEU A 51 -20.72 -11.70 1.26
C LEU A 51 -19.87 -10.47 1.60
N MET A 52 -20.45 -9.50 2.33
CA MET A 52 -19.70 -8.33 2.81
C MET A 52 -18.58 -8.72 3.77
N ILE A 53 -18.84 -9.64 4.71
CA ILE A 53 -17.82 -10.16 5.63
C ILE A 53 -16.72 -10.91 4.87
N THR A 54 -17.08 -11.78 3.93
CA THR A 54 -16.12 -12.54 3.12
C THR A 54 -15.26 -11.61 2.26
N GLY A 55 -15.86 -10.58 1.66
CA GLY A 55 -15.13 -9.54 0.93
C GLY A 55 -14.18 -8.76 1.84
N ALA A 56 -14.61 -8.41 3.05
CA ALA A 56 -13.76 -7.75 4.04
C ALA A 56 -12.59 -8.63 4.50
N GLN A 57 -12.83 -9.94 4.70
CA GLN A 57 -11.78 -10.90 5.06
C GLN A 57 -10.68 -10.99 3.99
N GLY A 58 -11.05 -10.88 2.70
CA GLY A 58 -10.08 -10.81 1.60
C GLY A 58 -9.13 -9.60 1.69
N MET A 59 -9.57 -8.51 2.33
CA MET A 59 -8.80 -7.27 2.49
C MET A 59 -7.96 -7.22 3.77
N THR A 60 -8.18 -8.12 4.74
CA THR A 60 -7.49 -8.13 6.05
C THR A 60 -5.96 -8.06 5.90
N ASN A 61 -5.41 -8.81 4.95
CA ASN A 61 -3.97 -8.83 4.69
C ASN A 61 -3.42 -7.47 4.23
N ALA A 62 -4.19 -6.70 3.45
CA ALA A 62 -3.79 -5.36 3.03
C ALA A 62 -3.85 -4.38 4.20
N VAL A 63 -4.94 -4.42 4.97
CA VAL A 63 -5.17 -3.55 6.14
C VAL A 63 -4.06 -3.74 7.19
N LEU A 64 -3.72 -4.98 7.55
CA LEU A 64 -2.65 -5.26 8.52
C LEU A 64 -1.31 -4.68 8.10
N ARG A 65 -0.99 -4.66 6.80
CA ARG A 65 0.27 -4.09 6.31
C ARG A 65 0.30 -2.58 6.42
N ILE A 66 -0.81 -1.93 6.08
CA ILE A 66 -0.94 -0.48 6.20
C ILE A 66 -0.80 -0.08 7.67
N LEU A 67 -1.43 -0.82 8.58
CA LEU A 67 -1.30 -0.61 10.03
C LEU A 67 0.15 -0.79 10.49
N ALA A 68 0.81 -1.89 10.10
CA ALA A 68 2.21 -2.13 10.45
C ALA A 68 3.15 -1.05 9.90
N ALA A 69 2.95 -0.62 8.65
CA ALA A 69 3.71 0.47 8.05
C ALA A 69 3.45 1.82 8.76
N GLY A 70 2.21 2.05 9.21
CA GLY A 70 1.84 3.21 10.02
C GLY A 70 2.54 3.23 11.38
N VAL A 71 2.57 2.09 12.09
CA VAL A 71 3.33 1.95 13.34
C VAL A 71 4.81 2.23 13.13
N LEU A 72 5.40 1.66 12.07
CA LEU A 72 6.79 1.93 11.70
C LEU A 72 7.02 3.41 11.39
N ALA A 73 6.12 4.04 10.64
CA ALA A 73 6.22 5.46 10.34
C ALA A 73 6.18 6.30 11.63
N GLY A 74 5.30 5.97 12.58
CA GLY A 74 5.23 6.58 13.90
C GLY A 74 6.56 6.45 14.67
N VAL A 75 7.11 5.23 14.76
CA VAL A 75 8.38 4.98 15.45
C VAL A 75 9.55 5.71 14.78
N LEU A 76 9.59 5.80 13.44
CA LEU A 76 10.64 6.54 12.73
C LEU A 76 10.60 8.05 12.97
N ILE A 77 9.40 8.59 13.18
CA ILE A 77 9.17 9.99 13.51
C ILE A 77 9.56 10.23 14.98
N GLU A 78 9.01 9.42 15.89
CA GLU A 78 9.24 9.54 17.34
C GLU A 78 10.70 9.29 17.73
N SER A 79 11.44 8.47 17.01
CA SER A 79 12.87 8.19 17.28
C SER A 79 13.84 9.15 16.59
N GLY A 80 13.35 10.08 15.76
CA GLY A 80 14.21 10.97 14.98
C GLY A 80 15.04 10.26 13.89
N ALA A 81 14.87 8.95 13.71
CA ALA A 81 15.58 8.15 12.71
C ALA A 81 15.36 8.69 11.28
N ALA A 82 14.14 9.15 10.97
CA ALA A 82 13.82 9.76 9.68
C ALA A 82 14.71 10.98 9.38
N ASN A 83 15.00 11.81 10.40
CA ASN A 83 15.87 12.97 10.27
C ASN A 83 17.33 12.58 10.02
N THR A 84 17.86 11.58 10.72
CA THR A 84 19.22 11.08 10.49
C THR A 84 19.38 10.52 9.07
N ILE A 85 18.39 9.77 8.58
CA ILE A 85 18.40 9.21 7.22
C ILE A 85 18.36 10.36 6.20
N ALA A 86 17.44 11.30 6.38
CA ALA A 86 17.30 12.45 5.49
C ALA A 86 18.57 13.29 5.42
N GLU A 87 19.19 13.60 6.56
CA GLU A 87 20.44 14.34 6.63
C GLU A 87 21.56 13.64 5.87
N THR A 88 21.69 12.32 6.06
CA THR A 88 22.73 11.53 5.40
C THR A 88 22.51 11.48 3.89
N ILE A 89 21.26 11.33 3.44
CA ILE A 89 20.90 11.32 2.02
C ILE A 89 21.16 12.69 1.39
N VAL A 90 20.69 13.77 2.01
CA VAL A 90 20.89 15.13 1.48
C VAL A 90 22.38 15.49 1.44
N ARG A 91 23.15 15.15 2.50
CA ARG A 91 24.60 15.42 2.56
C ARG A 91 25.40 14.63 1.52
N LYS A 92 25.07 13.36 1.27
CA LYS A 92 25.82 12.50 0.34
C LYS A 92 25.35 12.63 -1.12
N ALA A 93 24.05 12.67 -1.35
CA ALA A 93 23.46 12.63 -2.68
C ALA A 93 23.12 14.03 -3.23
N GLY A 94 22.89 15.01 -2.36
CA GLY A 94 22.45 16.36 -2.74
C GLY A 94 20.94 16.44 -3.04
N GLU A 95 20.42 17.66 -3.02
CA GLU A 95 18.98 17.96 -3.15
C GLU A 95 18.36 17.39 -4.44
N LYS A 96 19.07 17.53 -5.58
CA LYS A 96 18.59 17.10 -6.90
C LYS A 96 18.51 15.59 -7.06
N ARG A 97 19.29 14.82 -6.29
CA ARG A 97 19.29 13.34 -6.33
C ARG A 97 18.40 12.73 -5.25
N ALA A 98 18.02 13.49 -4.23
CA ALA A 98 17.13 13.01 -3.18
C ALA A 98 15.75 12.59 -3.73
N LEU A 99 15.18 13.35 -4.67
CA LEU A 99 13.94 12.96 -5.37
C LEU A 99 14.07 11.66 -6.16
N LEU A 100 15.20 11.47 -6.84
CA LEU A 100 15.48 10.25 -7.58
C LEU A 100 15.64 9.06 -6.65
N ALA A 101 16.36 9.23 -5.53
CA ALA A 101 16.54 8.19 -4.52
C ALA A 101 15.19 7.75 -3.93
N LEU A 102 14.29 8.70 -3.64
CA LEU A 102 12.93 8.40 -3.17
C LEU A 102 12.12 7.63 -4.21
N ALA A 103 12.13 8.06 -5.47
CA ALA A 103 11.40 7.38 -6.54
C ALA A 103 11.94 5.96 -6.81
N ILE A 104 13.26 5.78 -6.79
CA ILE A 104 13.88 4.46 -6.94
C ILE A 104 13.58 3.58 -5.73
N ALA A 105 13.63 4.12 -4.50
CA ALA A 105 13.30 3.36 -3.30
C ALA A 105 11.86 2.84 -3.34
N THR A 106 10.88 3.68 -3.68
CA THR A 106 9.48 3.25 -3.79
C THR A 106 9.25 2.31 -4.97
N MET A 107 9.97 2.49 -6.09
CA MET A 107 9.95 1.57 -7.22
C MET A 107 10.47 0.18 -6.81
N LEU A 108 11.61 0.09 -6.14
CA LEU A 108 12.18 -1.19 -5.71
C LEU A 108 11.23 -1.90 -4.73
N LEU A 109 10.63 -1.17 -3.80
CA LEU A 109 9.66 -1.75 -2.86
C LEU A 109 8.46 -2.37 -3.56
N THR A 110 7.87 -1.63 -4.49
CA THR A 110 6.68 -2.06 -5.22
C THR A 110 7.00 -3.12 -6.28
N ALA A 111 8.22 -3.13 -6.82
CA ALA A 111 8.73 -4.14 -7.75
C ALA A 111 8.76 -5.55 -7.12
N VAL A 112 9.03 -5.63 -5.80
CA VAL A 112 8.97 -6.89 -5.04
C VAL A 112 7.53 -7.34 -4.77
N GLY A 113 6.49 -6.57 -5.16
CA GLY A 113 5.09 -6.94 -4.94
C GLY A 113 4.51 -6.44 -3.62
N VAL A 114 5.14 -5.43 -3.01
CA VAL A 114 4.55 -4.65 -1.93
C VAL A 114 3.49 -3.71 -2.51
N PHE A 115 2.38 -3.53 -1.79
CA PHE A 115 1.34 -2.59 -2.21
C PHE A 115 1.85 -1.15 -2.14
N ILE A 116 1.38 -0.32 -3.08
CA ILE A 116 1.85 1.06 -3.24
C ILE A 116 1.56 1.91 -2.01
N ASP A 117 0.39 1.73 -1.39
CA ASP A 117 -0.01 2.40 -0.15
C ASP A 117 0.96 2.13 1.00
N VAL A 118 1.32 0.86 1.22
CA VAL A 118 2.29 0.43 2.24
C VAL A 118 3.66 1.02 1.94
N ALA A 119 4.14 0.92 0.69
CA ALA A 119 5.44 1.45 0.30
C ALA A 119 5.53 2.97 0.50
N VAL A 120 4.48 3.71 0.13
CA VAL A 120 4.43 5.17 0.30
C VAL A 120 4.39 5.54 1.78
N ILE A 121 3.59 4.86 2.61
CA ILE A 121 3.53 5.14 4.05
C ILE A 121 4.87 4.87 4.73
N THR A 122 5.56 3.79 4.37
CA THR A 122 6.89 3.47 4.91
C THR A 122 7.94 4.52 4.58
N VAL A 123 7.92 5.07 3.35
CA VAL A 123 8.92 6.05 2.89
C VAL A 123 8.53 7.49 3.26
N ALA A 124 7.25 7.78 3.49
CA ALA A 124 6.72 9.10 3.81
C ALA A 124 7.48 9.87 4.90
N PRO A 125 7.78 9.32 6.10
CA PRO A 125 8.47 10.09 7.14
C PRO A 125 9.88 10.53 6.72
N ILE A 126 10.61 9.66 6.01
CA ILE A 126 11.94 9.97 5.47
C ILE A 126 11.82 11.03 4.37
N ALA A 127 10.82 10.88 3.50
CA ALA A 127 10.58 11.77 2.39
C ALA A 127 10.22 13.19 2.87
N LEU A 128 9.39 13.32 3.90
CA LEU A 128 9.05 14.60 4.53
C LEU A 128 10.27 15.25 5.19
N ALA A 129 11.10 14.47 5.90
CA ALA A 129 12.34 14.98 6.49
C ALA A 129 13.34 15.46 5.41
N ILE A 130 13.44 14.76 4.28
CA ILE A 130 14.21 15.19 3.11
C ILE A 130 13.63 16.47 2.52
N ALA A 131 12.30 16.55 2.37
CA ALA A 131 11.61 17.71 1.82
C ALA A 131 11.99 19.00 2.54
N HIS A 132 11.96 18.93 3.86
CA HIS A 132 12.24 20.05 4.73
C HIS A 132 13.71 20.47 4.65
N ARG A 133 14.64 19.50 4.68
CA ARG A 133 16.09 19.79 4.63
C ARG A 133 16.57 20.28 3.26
N ALA A 134 15.99 19.79 2.18
CA ALA A 134 16.36 20.12 0.81
C ALA A 134 15.45 21.20 0.19
N ASP A 135 14.60 21.85 1.00
CA ASP A 135 13.67 22.92 0.58
C ASP A 135 12.79 22.54 -0.62
N LEU A 136 12.36 21.28 -0.67
CA LEU A 136 11.56 20.72 -1.76
C LEU A 136 10.05 20.89 -1.50
N SER A 137 9.28 21.08 -2.57
CA SER A 137 7.81 21.07 -2.47
C SER A 137 7.25 19.69 -2.11
N LYS A 138 6.14 19.67 -1.37
CA LYS A 138 5.40 18.42 -1.07
C LYS A 138 4.98 17.69 -2.34
N MET A 139 4.54 18.45 -3.34
CA MET A 139 4.07 17.91 -4.60
C MET A 139 5.19 17.19 -5.35
N ALA A 140 6.42 17.74 -5.35
CA ALA A 140 7.56 17.08 -5.99
C ALA A 140 7.83 15.71 -5.36
N ILE A 141 7.80 15.63 -4.02
CA ILE A 141 8.11 14.40 -3.29
C ILE A 141 6.98 13.38 -3.37
N LEU A 142 5.72 13.81 -3.24
CA LEU A 142 4.56 12.95 -3.44
C LEU A 142 4.54 12.36 -4.85
N LEU A 143 4.80 13.20 -5.86
CA LEU A 143 4.86 12.74 -7.24
C LEU A 143 6.02 11.77 -7.49
N ALA A 144 7.19 12.04 -6.90
CA ALA A 144 8.34 11.13 -6.99
C ALA A 144 8.02 9.77 -6.35
N MET A 145 7.45 9.76 -5.14
CA MET A 145 7.10 8.53 -4.42
C MET A 145 6.00 7.73 -5.13
N ILE A 146 4.89 8.37 -5.50
CA ILE A 146 3.75 7.73 -6.16
C ILE A 146 4.14 7.28 -7.57
N GLY A 147 4.88 8.12 -8.31
CA GLY A 147 5.37 7.79 -9.65
C GLY A 147 6.35 6.62 -9.64
N GLY A 148 7.32 6.62 -8.71
CA GLY A 148 8.20 5.48 -8.49
C GLY A 148 7.45 4.22 -8.07
N GLY A 149 6.49 4.35 -7.14
CA GLY A 149 5.67 3.23 -6.69
C GLY A 149 4.78 2.64 -7.79
N LYS A 150 4.24 3.46 -8.68
CA LYS A 150 3.50 2.98 -9.85
C LYS A 150 4.41 2.32 -10.87
N ALA A 151 5.60 2.88 -11.12
CA ALA A 151 6.61 2.30 -11.99
C ALA A 151 6.99 0.88 -11.54
N GLY A 152 7.29 0.70 -10.24
CA GLY A 152 7.63 -0.62 -9.70
C GLY A 152 6.44 -1.58 -9.68
N ASN A 153 5.23 -1.09 -9.38
CA ASN A 153 4.03 -1.93 -9.40
C ASN A 153 3.75 -2.53 -10.79
N VAL A 154 3.99 -1.83 -11.89
CA VAL A 154 3.72 -2.35 -13.25
C VAL A 154 4.61 -3.56 -13.61
N MET A 155 5.78 -3.69 -13.00
CA MET A 155 6.72 -4.79 -13.24
C MET A 155 6.73 -5.86 -12.14
N SER A 156 5.76 -5.83 -11.22
CA SER A 156 5.75 -6.68 -10.03
C SER A 156 4.68 -7.79 -10.07
N PRO A 157 4.87 -8.87 -9.28
CA PRO A 157 3.86 -9.89 -9.08
C PRO A 157 2.80 -9.36 -8.08
N ASN A 158 1.95 -8.47 -8.55
CA ASN A 158 0.84 -7.90 -7.77
C ASN A 158 -0.50 -8.54 -8.16
N PRO A 159 -1.56 -8.43 -7.32
CA PRO A 159 -2.86 -9.01 -7.60
C PRO A 159 -3.47 -8.59 -8.96
N ASN A 160 -3.18 -7.39 -9.45
CA ASN A 160 -3.68 -6.93 -10.75
C ASN A 160 -2.96 -7.63 -11.89
N THR A 161 -1.64 -7.82 -11.80
CA THR A 161 -0.85 -8.57 -12.80
C THR A 161 -1.22 -10.05 -12.79
N ILE A 162 -1.49 -10.61 -11.60
CA ILE A 162 -1.97 -12.00 -11.45
C ILE A 162 -3.36 -12.16 -12.07
N ALA A 163 -4.30 -11.26 -11.76
CA ALA A 163 -5.64 -11.29 -12.35
C ALA A 163 -5.61 -11.14 -13.88
N ALA A 164 -4.71 -10.31 -14.42
CA ALA A 164 -4.50 -10.20 -15.86
C ALA A 164 -3.89 -11.47 -16.45
N SER A 165 -2.92 -12.08 -15.78
CA SER A 165 -2.30 -13.36 -16.18
C SER A 165 -3.33 -14.47 -16.27
N GLU A 166 -4.18 -14.60 -15.25
CA GLU A 166 -5.27 -15.59 -15.20
C GLU A 166 -6.38 -15.27 -16.20
N GLY A 167 -6.81 -14.01 -16.29
CA GLY A 167 -7.88 -13.60 -17.19
C GLY A 167 -7.53 -13.75 -18.67
N PHE A 168 -6.29 -13.43 -19.05
CA PHE A 168 -5.82 -13.51 -20.44
C PHE A 168 -5.03 -14.80 -20.74
N HIS A 169 -4.86 -15.70 -19.77
CA HIS A 169 -4.10 -16.95 -19.90
C HIS A 169 -2.66 -16.76 -20.39
N VAL A 170 -2.04 -15.64 -20.01
CA VAL A 170 -0.66 -15.28 -20.38
C VAL A 170 0.25 -15.56 -19.18
N PRO A 171 1.47 -16.12 -19.36
CA PRO A 171 2.40 -16.34 -18.26
C PRO A 171 2.72 -15.03 -17.50
N LEU A 172 2.63 -15.08 -16.16
CA LEU A 172 2.88 -13.95 -15.26
C LEU A 172 4.24 -13.31 -15.49
N THR A 173 5.27 -14.12 -15.73
CA THR A 173 6.64 -13.66 -15.99
C THR A 173 6.74 -12.80 -17.24
N SER A 174 5.99 -13.13 -18.29
CA SER A 174 5.94 -12.32 -19.52
C SER A 174 5.27 -10.98 -19.30
N LEU A 175 4.20 -10.92 -18.49
CA LEU A 175 3.55 -9.66 -18.11
C LEU A 175 4.47 -8.79 -17.26
N MET A 176 5.18 -9.37 -16.29
CA MET A 176 6.16 -8.66 -15.48
C MET A 176 7.29 -8.10 -16.33
N ALA A 177 7.84 -8.90 -17.26
CA ALA A 177 8.87 -8.46 -18.18
C ALA A 177 8.39 -7.35 -19.12
N ALA A 178 7.17 -7.48 -19.67
CA ALA A 178 6.54 -6.45 -20.48
C ALA A 178 6.33 -5.14 -19.70
N GLY A 179 6.14 -5.23 -18.38
CA GLY A 179 6.00 -4.09 -17.47
C GLY A 179 7.28 -3.30 -17.21
N ILE A 180 8.47 -3.85 -17.51
CA ILE A 180 9.75 -3.18 -17.24
C ILE A 180 9.90 -1.91 -18.07
N VAL A 181 9.61 -1.98 -19.36
CA VAL A 181 9.71 -0.83 -20.30
C VAL A 181 8.80 0.33 -19.89
N PRO A 182 7.47 0.15 -19.73
CA PRO A 182 6.58 1.22 -19.29
C PRO A 182 6.87 1.67 -17.85
N GLY A 183 7.33 0.77 -16.97
CA GLY A 183 7.74 1.13 -15.62
C GLY A 183 8.94 2.08 -15.60
N LEU A 184 10.01 1.77 -16.35
CA LEU A 184 11.17 2.64 -16.48
C LEU A 184 10.81 3.99 -17.12
N PHE A 185 9.98 3.98 -18.17
CA PHE A 185 9.49 5.21 -18.78
C PHE A 185 8.68 6.05 -17.78
N GLY A 186 7.81 5.40 -17.00
CA GLY A 186 7.04 6.01 -15.92
C GLY A 186 7.93 6.64 -14.85
N LEU A 187 9.00 5.94 -14.43
CA LEU A 187 9.97 6.46 -13.46
C LEU A 187 10.67 7.72 -13.99
N VAL A 188 11.18 7.67 -15.23
CA VAL A 188 11.88 8.81 -15.85
C VAL A 188 10.93 10.01 -15.99
N THR A 189 9.68 9.76 -16.40
CA THR A 189 8.65 10.79 -16.53
C THR A 189 8.29 11.39 -15.18
N ALA A 190 8.07 10.55 -14.16
CA ALA A 190 7.78 11.00 -12.80
C ALA A 190 8.95 11.81 -12.21
N TYR A 191 10.19 11.40 -12.44
CA TYR A 191 11.38 12.14 -12.01
C TYR A 191 11.47 13.51 -12.71
N TYR A 192 11.27 13.56 -14.03
CA TYR A 192 11.31 14.81 -14.77
C TYR A 192 10.21 15.78 -14.31
N LEU A 193 9.00 15.25 -14.11
CA LEU A 193 7.84 16.03 -13.72
C LEU A 193 7.96 16.52 -12.27
N SER A 194 8.39 15.65 -11.34
CA SER A 194 8.67 16.04 -9.94
C SER A 194 9.75 17.12 -9.85
N ARG A 195 10.79 17.05 -10.69
CA ARG A 195 11.83 18.07 -10.76
C ARG A 195 11.30 19.43 -11.20
N ARG A 196 10.33 19.48 -12.13
CA ARG A 196 9.65 20.72 -12.53
C ARG A 196 8.73 21.27 -11.44
N LEU A 197 8.33 20.45 -10.48
CA LEU A 197 7.43 20.82 -9.39
C LEU A 197 8.18 21.24 -8.12
N ILE A 198 9.52 21.19 -8.08
CA ILE A 198 10.32 21.54 -6.88
C ILE A 198 9.95 22.93 -6.33
N THR A 199 9.79 23.91 -7.21
CA THR A 199 9.47 25.30 -6.84
C THR A 199 7.98 25.62 -6.89
N LYS A 200 7.13 24.67 -7.29
CA LYS A 200 5.68 24.85 -7.41
C LYS A 200 4.95 24.19 -6.24
N GLY A 201 4.17 24.98 -5.52
CA GLY A 201 3.29 24.52 -4.44
C GLY A 201 3.83 24.83 -3.05
N TYR A 202 3.20 24.23 -2.04
CA TYR A 202 3.56 24.43 -0.64
C TYR A 202 4.81 23.64 -0.29
N LYS A 203 5.77 24.33 0.33
CA LYS A 203 6.93 23.72 0.99
C LYS A 203 6.49 23.00 2.27
N VAL A 204 7.26 22.01 2.70
CA VAL A 204 7.03 21.36 4.00
C VAL A 204 7.36 22.36 5.09
N ARG A 205 6.39 22.63 5.97
CA ARG A 205 6.53 23.61 7.06
C ARG A 205 6.87 22.86 8.35
N ASN A 206 7.53 23.54 9.29
CA ASN A 206 7.97 22.92 10.55
C ASN A 206 6.83 22.29 11.35
N GLU A 207 5.60 22.81 11.27
CA GLU A 207 4.47 22.27 12.05
C GLU A 207 3.92 20.95 11.51
N GLU A 208 4.28 20.54 10.29
CA GLU A 208 3.88 19.26 9.71
C GLU A 208 4.87 18.14 9.96
N LEU A 209 6.08 18.52 10.37
CA LEU A 209 6.99 17.57 10.97
C LEU A 209 6.70 17.63 12.47
N THR A 210 6.19 16.55 13.04
CA THR A 210 6.30 16.31 14.48
C THR A 210 7.78 16.05 14.81
N LEU A 211 8.64 17.06 14.59
CA LEU A 211 10.00 17.08 15.07
C LEU A 211 9.88 17.36 16.56
N THR A 212 9.81 16.31 17.35
CA THR A 212 10.33 16.41 18.71
C THR A 212 11.77 16.88 18.55
N GLU A 213 12.12 18.05 19.08
CA GLU A 213 13.52 18.47 19.25
C GLU A 213 14.18 17.41 20.13
N GLN A 214 14.77 16.39 19.50
CA GLN A 214 15.47 15.34 20.19
C GLN A 214 16.94 15.71 20.29
N GLU A 215 17.41 15.86 21.53
CA GLU A 215 18.81 16.14 21.85
C GLU A 215 19.77 15.05 21.36
N THR A 216 19.28 13.83 21.10
CA THR A 216 20.11 12.70 20.65
C THR A 216 19.54 12.04 19.40
N LEU A 217 20.14 12.33 18.25
CA LEU A 217 19.83 11.65 16.99
C LEU A 217 20.46 10.25 16.98
N PRO A 218 19.71 9.19 16.60
CA PRO A 218 20.29 7.86 16.46
C PRO A 218 21.34 7.83 15.36
N SER A 219 22.32 6.92 15.47
CA SER A 219 23.32 6.73 14.42
C SER A 219 22.67 6.26 13.10
N PHE A 220 23.28 6.59 11.96
CA PHE A 220 22.69 6.25 10.65
C PHE A 220 22.44 4.74 10.46
N MET A 221 23.32 3.88 11.01
CA MET A 221 23.13 2.42 10.98
C MET A 221 21.94 1.98 11.83
N ALA A 222 21.71 2.59 12.99
CA ALA A 222 20.53 2.31 13.80
C ALA A 222 19.26 2.81 13.09
N ALA A 223 19.31 3.99 12.49
CA ALA A 223 18.16 4.58 11.79
C ALA A 223 17.73 3.75 10.57
N ILE A 224 18.69 3.26 9.77
CA ILE A 224 18.39 2.49 8.55
C ILE A 224 17.95 1.05 8.84
N SER A 225 18.21 0.53 10.04
CA SER A 225 17.85 -0.83 10.43
C SER A 225 16.34 -1.06 10.36
N ALA A 226 15.52 -0.13 10.86
CA ALA A 226 14.06 -0.27 10.87
C ALA A 226 13.46 -0.32 9.45
N PRO A 227 13.77 0.62 8.53
CA PRO A 227 13.34 0.51 7.14
C PRO A 227 13.88 -0.76 6.49
N VAL A 228 15.17 -1.09 6.62
CA VAL A 228 15.73 -2.29 5.97
C VAL A 228 15.06 -3.57 6.46
N ILE A 229 14.86 -3.73 7.77
CA ILE A 229 14.16 -4.88 8.35
C ILE A 229 12.72 -4.92 7.85
N ALA A 230 12.00 -3.79 7.85
CA ALA A 230 10.64 -3.73 7.35
C ALA A 230 10.56 -4.12 5.87
N ILE A 231 11.49 -3.63 5.05
CA ILE A 231 11.59 -3.98 3.63
C ILE A 231 11.89 -5.47 3.48
N LEU A 232 12.81 -6.03 4.27
CA LEU A 232 13.15 -7.45 4.23
C LEU A 232 11.96 -8.32 4.63
N LEU A 233 11.25 -7.95 5.70
CA LEU A 233 10.04 -8.65 6.17
C LEU A 233 8.90 -8.56 5.15
N LEU A 234 8.72 -7.41 4.50
CA LEU A 234 7.74 -7.23 3.42
C LEU A 234 8.13 -8.02 2.15
N ALA A 235 9.43 -8.09 1.84
CA ALA A 235 10.01 -8.82 0.72
C ALA A 235 10.10 -10.33 0.93
N LEU A 236 9.95 -10.82 2.17
CA LEU A 236 9.87 -12.26 2.45
C LEU A 236 8.62 -12.90 1.82
N ARG A 237 7.57 -12.11 1.54
CA ARG A 237 6.28 -12.63 1.08
C ARG A 237 6.35 -13.33 -0.30
N PRO A 238 6.93 -12.75 -1.37
CA PRO A 238 7.11 -13.46 -2.64
C PRO A 238 8.15 -14.59 -2.57
N ILE A 239 9.24 -14.39 -1.82
CA ILE A 239 10.41 -15.26 -1.85
C ILE A 239 10.20 -16.53 -1.03
N ALA A 240 9.61 -16.40 0.15
CA ALA A 240 9.53 -17.52 1.06
C ALA A 240 8.33 -18.43 0.77
N ASN A 241 7.46 -18.07 -0.19
CA ASN A 241 6.18 -18.76 -0.44
C ASN A 241 5.44 -19.06 0.88
N ILE A 242 5.68 -18.22 1.91
CA ILE A 242 5.06 -18.34 3.21
C ILE A 242 3.65 -17.84 2.98
N SER A 243 2.82 -18.77 2.53
CA SER A 243 1.50 -18.95 3.07
C SER A 243 1.68 -18.92 4.59
N CYS A 244 1.69 -17.73 5.19
CA CYS A 244 1.25 -17.60 6.57
C CYS A 244 -0.18 -18.08 6.50
N ARG A 245 -0.32 -19.39 6.70
CA ARG A 245 -1.52 -20.15 7.00
C ARG A 245 -2.00 -19.67 8.37
N ALA A 246 -2.20 -18.36 8.49
CA ALA A 246 -2.73 -17.66 9.63
C ALA A 246 -4.18 -17.34 9.26
N GLY A 247 -5.07 -18.27 9.61
CA GLY A 247 -6.52 -18.05 9.56
C GLY A 247 -7.34 -19.22 8.98
N GLY A 248 -6.81 -19.97 8.00
CA GLY A 248 -7.58 -21.03 7.34
C GLY A 248 -7.59 -22.37 8.08
N ALA A 249 -6.40 -22.84 8.49
CA ALA A 249 -6.25 -24.20 9.01
C ALA A 249 -6.79 -24.38 10.43
N THR A 250 -6.77 -23.34 11.27
CA THR A 250 -7.29 -23.44 12.64
C THR A 250 -8.81 -23.59 12.67
N ILE A 251 -9.53 -23.03 11.69
CA ILE A 251 -10.99 -23.16 11.59
C ILE A 251 -11.41 -24.51 11.01
N GLU A 252 -10.64 -25.09 10.08
CA GLU A 252 -10.89 -26.45 9.60
C GLU A 252 -10.59 -27.51 10.68
N THR A 253 -9.52 -27.33 11.48
CA THR A 253 -9.28 -28.23 12.62
C THR A 253 -10.32 -28.07 13.72
N LEU A 254 -10.81 -26.86 13.99
CA LEU A 254 -11.92 -26.64 14.95
C LEU A 254 -13.26 -27.20 14.44
N LYS A 255 -13.53 -27.19 13.13
CA LYS A 255 -14.71 -27.87 12.57
C LYS A 255 -14.59 -29.39 12.64
N ALA A 256 -13.40 -29.95 12.42
CA ALA A 256 -13.15 -31.39 12.53
C ALA A 256 -13.31 -31.90 13.98
N ASP A 257 -12.83 -31.13 14.97
CA ASP A 257 -12.99 -31.50 16.39
C ASP A 257 -14.45 -31.42 16.86
N VAL A 258 -15.21 -30.42 16.41
CA VAL A 258 -16.65 -30.30 16.74
C VAL A 258 -17.49 -31.39 16.06
N GLN A 259 -17.13 -31.83 14.86
CA GLN A 259 -17.83 -32.93 14.18
C GLN A 259 -17.52 -34.31 14.79
N SER A 260 -16.34 -34.47 15.41
CA SER A 260 -15.94 -35.73 16.08
C SER A 260 -16.55 -35.91 17.48
N GLN A 261 -17.01 -34.83 18.11
CA GLN A 261 -17.68 -34.87 19.42
C GLN A 261 -19.21 -34.94 19.32
N SER A 262 -19.79 -34.81 18.12
CA SER A 262 -21.25 -34.87 17.91
C SER A 262 -21.79 -36.24 17.49
N THR A 263 -20.98 -37.30 17.61
CA THR A 263 -21.48 -38.70 17.56
C THR A 263 -21.38 -39.33 18.94
N PRO A 264 -22.44 -39.25 19.78
CA PRO A 264 -22.72 -40.28 20.76
C PRO A 264 -23.29 -41.50 20.03
N GLU A 265 -22.76 -42.68 20.40
CA GLU A 265 -23.31 -44.01 20.13
C GLU A 265 -24.80 -44.14 20.51
#